data_AF-A0A1G3TW24-F1
#
_entry.id   AF-A0A1G3TW24-F1
#
_cell.length_a   1.000
_cell.length_b   1.000
_cell.length_c   1.000
_cell.angle_alpha   90.00
_cell.angle_beta   90.00
_cell.angle_gamma   90.00
#
_symmetry.space_group_name_H-M   'P 1'
#
loop_
_entity.id
_entity.type
_entity.pdbx_description
1 polymer ?
#
loop_
_entity_poly.entity_id
_entity_poly.type
_entity_poly.pdbx_seq_one_letter_code
_entity_poly.pdbx_strand_id
1 'polypeptide(L)'
;KMVMESIKKRAYEHKMTLMVGRSHGIHGEPITFGLVLAVWYDEMARHLENLEQTFNVICVGQVSGAMGNFAHAPLELEEYTCKELGLKPAPASNQVIQRDRYARLATALALLASSIEKFAVQIRHWQRTEVYECEEYFAKGQKGSSAMPHKRNPILTENITGLARMIRAYAIPAMENVALWHERDISHSSTERFWLPDSFITSDFMLHRMNNVIANLTVYPENMMKNLNLTGGLVFSQRVLLELPLKGVSREDAYRIVQRNAMKVWEEIQQGKPTTNEKGESLYLNHLLADDELRASLSEEAIRECFNYDYYTKNVDKIFARVFK
;
A
#
# COMPACT_ATOMS: atom_id res chain seq x y z
N LYS A 1 14.45 1.16 -4.65
CA LYS A 1 14.66 2.43 -5.39
C LYS A 1 13.82 2.50 -6.68
N MET A 2 14.02 1.65 -7.69
CA MET A 2 13.22 1.69 -8.95
C MET A 2 11.68 1.73 -8.74
N VAL A 3 11.14 0.89 -7.84
CA VAL A 3 9.71 0.86 -7.53
C VAL A 3 9.23 2.21 -6.99
N MET A 4 10.03 2.87 -6.16
CA MET A 4 9.71 4.18 -5.59
C MET A 4 9.65 5.25 -6.68
N GLU A 5 10.57 5.23 -7.65
CA GLU A 5 10.54 6.17 -8.78
C GLU A 5 9.26 6.01 -9.61
N SER A 6 8.87 4.76 -9.90
CA SER A 6 7.62 4.47 -10.61
C SER A 6 6.40 4.94 -9.80
N ILE A 7 6.35 4.67 -8.49
CA ILE A 7 5.28 5.16 -7.61
C ILE A 7 5.23 6.69 -7.63
N LYS A 8 6.37 7.38 -7.45
CA LYS A 8 6.45 8.84 -7.45
C LYS A 8 5.91 9.42 -8.75
N LYS A 9 6.37 8.91 -9.89
CA LYS A 9 5.90 9.33 -11.21
C LYS A 9 4.38 9.20 -11.33
N ARG A 10 3.82 8.02 -11.01
CA ARG A 10 2.37 7.76 -11.09
C ARG A 10 1.58 8.59 -10.07
N ALA A 11 2.14 8.85 -8.89
CA ALA A 11 1.52 9.70 -7.88
C ALA A 11 1.36 11.15 -8.36
N TYR A 12 2.37 11.72 -9.01
CA TYR A 12 2.28 13.05 -9.61
C TYR A 12 1.33 13.09 -10.81
N GLU A 13 1.36 12.07 -11.66
CA GLU A 13 0.45 11.96 -12.81
C GLU A 13 -1.03 11.96 -12.37
N HIS A 14 -1.34 11.25 -11.28
CA HIS A 14 -2.70 11.12 -10.76
C HIS A 14 -2.95 11.92 -9.48
N LYS A 15 -2.17 12.99 -9.26
CA LYS A 15 -2.20 13.81 -8.04
C LYS A 15 -3.61 14.25 -7.65
N MET A 16 -4.39 14.67 -8.63
CA MET A 16 -5.76 15.18 -8.47
C MET A 16 -6.83 14.25 -9.06
N THR A 17 -6.48 13.03 -9.45
CA THR A 17 -7.45 12.06 -9.96
C THR A 17 -8.36 11.60 -8.83
N LEU A 18 -9.59 12.10 -8.79
CA LEU A 18 -10.58 11.77 -7.77
C LEU A 18 -11.02 10.31 -7.86
N MET A 19 -11.19 9.69 -6.69
CA MET A 19 -11.75 8.35 -6.52
C MET A 19 -12.46 8.26 -5.17
N VAL A 20 -13.22 7.19 -4.95
CA VAL A 20 -13.82 6.93 -3.65
C VAL A 20 -12.83 6.25 -2.71
N GLY A 21 -12.66 6.81 -1.51
CA GLY A 21 -11.98 6.14 -0.41
C GLY A 21 -12.80 4.94 0.06
N ARG A 22 -12.14 3.87 0.49
CA ARG A 22 -12.83 2.65 0.94
C ARG A 22 -12.32 2.19 2.30
N SER A 23 -13.23 2.09 3.26
CA SER A 23 -13.00 1.47 4.57
C SER A 23 -13.92 0.25 4.70
N HIS A 24 -13.38 -0.89 5.14
CA HIS A 24 -14.12 -2.17 5.17
C HIS A 24 -14.67 -2.63 3.79
N GLY A 25 -14.09 -2.13 2.70
CA GLY A 25 -14.62 -2.34 1.34
C GLY A 25 -15.85 -1.50 0.99
N ILE A 26 -16.29 -0.61 1.89
CA ILE A 26 -17.45 0.27 1.72
C ILE A 26 -16.98 1.68 1.37
N HIS A 27 -17.78 2.40 0.58
CA HIS A 27 -17.50 3.78 0.19
C HIS A 27 -17.46 4.69 1.43
N GLY A 28 -16.31 5.35 1.62
CA GLY A 28 -16.11 6.45 2.55
C GLY A 28 -16.11 7.79 1.83
N GLU A 29 -15.21 8.69 2.22
CA GLU A 29 -15.09 10.02 1.61
C GLU A 29 -14.32 10.00 0.28
N PRO A 30 -14.49 11.02 -0.58
CA PRO A 30 -13.63 11.25 -1.74
C PRO A 30 -12.13 11.35 -1.34
N ILE A 31 -11.26 10.77 -2.15
CA ILE A 31 -9.79 10.89 -2.06
C ILE A 31 -9.22 11.06 -3.47
N THR A 32 -7.91 11.25 -3.61
CA THR A 32 -7.22 11.16 -4.91
C THR A 32 -6.38 9.89 -5.02
N PHE A 33 -6.31 9.33 -6.22
CA PHE A 33 -5.44 8.18 -6.51
C PHE A 33 -3.97 8.51 -6.24
N GLY A 34 -3.55 9.74 -6.54
CA GLY A 34 -2.20 10.22 -6.22
C GLY A 34 -1.88 10.20 -4.73
N LEU A 35 -2.85 10.51 -3.84
CA LEU A 35 -2.66 10.37 -2.40
C LEU A 35 -2.45 8.91 -1.98
N VAL A 36 -3.19 7.97 -2.57
CA VAL A 36 -3.01 6.54 -2.32
C VAL A 36 -1.57 6.11 -2.67
N LEU A 37 -1.06 6.56 -3.82
CA LEU A 37 0.31 6.28 -4.23
C LEU A 37 1.36 7.01 -3.38
N ALA A 38 1.06 8.21 -2.87
CA ALA A 38 1.94 8.91 -1.94
C ALA A 38 2.14 8.12 -0.63
N VAL A 39 1.07 7.49 -0.11
CA VAL A 39 1.17 6.57 1.04
C VAL A 39 2.09 5.38 0.72
N TRP A 40 2.01 4.84 -0.50
CA TRP A 40 2.87 3.72 -0.90
C TRP A 40 4.34 4.15 -1.02
N TYR A 41 4.61 5.35 -1.52
CA TYR A 41 5.97 5.90 -1.61
C TYR A 41 6.60 6.07 -0.23
N ASP A 42 5.87 6.69 0.70
CA ASP A 42 6.30 6.90 2.08
C ASP A 42 6.57 5.57 2.80
N GLU A 43 5.74 4.55 2.57
CA GLU A 43 5.97 3.21 3.08
C GLU A 43 7.24 2.55 2.52
N MET A 44 7.49 2.70 1.22
CA MET A 44 8.71 2.19 0.60
C MET A 44 9.96 2.93 1.05
N ALA A 45 9.86 4.22 1.39
CA ALA A 45 10.97 4.99 1.95
C ALA A 45 11.45 4.42 3.30
N ARG A 46 10.51 4.07 4.19
CA ARG A 46 10.84 3.39 5.46
C ARG A 46 11.50 2.03 5.24
N HIS A 47 11.05 1.26 4.25
CA HIS A 47 11.68 -0.03 3.91
C HIS A 47 13.09 0.14 3.36
N LEU A 48 13.32 1.17 2.53
CA LEU A 48 14.65 1.48 2.04
C LEU A 48 15.61 1.81 3.19
N GLU A 49 15.19 2.69 4.10
CA GLU A 49 15.98 3.03 5.29
C GLU A 49 16.28 1.78 6.13
N ASN A 50 15.27 0.93 6.39
CA ASN A 50 15.46 -0.30 7.15
C ASN A 50 16.45 -1.26 6.48
N LEU A 51 16.41 -1.38 5.15
CA LEU A 51 17.36 -2.20 4.39
C LEU A 51 18.77 -1.60 4.40
N GLU A 52 18.93 -0.28 4.27
CA GLU A 52 20.22 0.39 4.36
C GLU A 52 20.85 0.23 5.76
N GLN A 53 20.04 0.32 6.82
CA GLN A 53 20.48 0.01 8.19
C GLN A 53 20.85 -1.47 8.35
N THR A 54 20.06 -2.38 7.79
CA THR A 54 20.30 -3.82 7.86
C THR A 54 21.54 -4.24 7.08
N PHE A 55 21.79 -3.63 5.92
CA PHE A 55 23.03 -3.82 5.15
C PHE A 55 24.26 -3.54 6.01
N ASN A 56 24.27 -2.42 6.76
CA ASN A 56 25.36 -2.10 7.67
C ASN A 56 25.55 -3.13 8.81
N VAL A 57 24.49 -3.84 9.20
CA VAL A 57 24.54 -4.88 10.25
C VAL A 57 25.11 -6.19 9.70
N ILE A 58 24.77 -6.57 8.46
CA ILE A 58 25.19 -7.85 7.88
C ILE A 58 26.54 -7.79 7.17
N CYS A 59 27.02 -6.60 6.78
CA CYS A 59 28.30 -6.39 6.10
C CYS A 59 29.50 -6.49 7.05
N VAL A 60 29.62 -7.64 7.70
CA VAL A 60 30.77 -8.00 8.54
C VAL A 60 31.43 -9.28 8.05
N GLY A 61 32.74 -9.37 8.23
CA GLY A 61 33.55 -10.55 7.97
C GLY A 61 34.16 -11.12 9.25
N GLN A 62 34.75 -12.30 9.15
CA GLN A 62 35.44 -12.96 10.26
C GLN A 62 36.62 -13.81 9.76
N VAL A 63 37.78 -13.66 10.40
CA VAL A 63 38.98 -14.50 10.25
C VAL A 63 39.62 -14.73 11.64
N SER A 64 38.80 -14.99 12.65
CA SER A 64 39.20 -15.07 14.07
C SER A 64 39.54 -16.47 14.59
N GLY A 65 39.54 -17.48 13.71
CA GLY A 65 39.91 -18.85 14.03
C GLY A 65 38.82 -19.69 14.69
N ALA A 66 39.21 -20.81 15.31
CA ALA A 66 38.29 -21.88 15.73
C ALA A 66 37.33 -21.49 16.87
N MET A 67 37.69 -20.51 17.70
CA MET A 67 36.86 -20.08 18.85
C MET A 67 36.66 -18.57 18.91
N GLY A 68 36.98 -17.84 17.83
CA GLY A 68 36.82 -16.39 17.80
C GLY A 68 37.89 -15.58 18.54
N ASN A 69 38.91 -16.25 19.07
CA ASN A 69 39.89 -15.67 20.00
C ASN A 69 41.26 -15.38 19.39
N PHE A 70 41.42 -15.52 18.07
CA PHE A 70 42.68 -15.20 17.36
C PHE A 70 43.91 -16.02 17.81
N ALA A 71 43.72 -17.18 18.46
CA ALA A 71 44.83 -17.98 18.99
C ALA A 71 45.86 -18.44 17.93
N HIS A 72 45.43 -18.55 16.68
CA HIS A 72 46.25 -19.03 15.56
C HIS A 72 46.20 -18.13 14.33
N ALA A 73 45.57 -16.96 14.43
CA ALA A 73 45.44 -16.00 13.33
C ALA A 73 45.63 -14.58 13.89
N PRO A 74 46.53 -13.75 13.33
CA PRO A 74 46.70 -12.38 13.78
C PRO A 74 45.44 -11.56 13.48
N LEU A 75 45.13 -10.60 14.35
CA LEU A 75 43.98 -9.69 14.20
C LEU A 75 44.06 -8.91 12.89
N GLU A 76 45.27 -8.50 12.51
CA GLU A 76 45.59 -7.76 11.29
C GLU A 76 45.21 -8.54 10.02
N LEU A 77 45.19 -9.88 10.06
CA LEU A 77 44.74 -10.70 8.93
C LEU A 77 43.24 -10.52 8.69
N GLU A 78 42.43 -10.48 9.76
CA GLU A 78 40.99 -10.23 9.65
C GLU A 78 40.72 -8.81 9.13
N GLU A 79 41.43 -7.82 9.68
CA GLU A 79 41.31 -6.42 9.27
C GLU A 79 41.66 -6.23 7.79
N TYR A 80 42.79 -6.79 7.35
CA TYR A 80 43.22 -6.74 5.96
C TYR A 80 42.22 -7.47 5.05
N THR A 81 41.81 -8.70 5.40
CA THR A 81 40.87 -9.49 4.60
C THR A 81 39.52 -8.79 4.47
N CYS A 82 38.98 -8.27 5.57
CA CYS A 82 37.71 -7.54 5.54
C CYS A 82 37.82 -6.27 4.69
N LYS A 83 38.90 -5.50 4.83
CA LYS A 83 39.14 -4.29 4.04
C LYS A 83 39.18 -4.58 2.54
N GLU A 84 39.91 -5.62 2.11
CA GLU A 84 39.99 -6.03 0.70
C GLU A 84 38.62 -6.46 0.14
N LEU A 85 37.75 -7.04 0.97
CA LEU A 85 36.40 -7.46 0.58
C LEU A 85 35.32 -6.37 0.77
N GLY A 86 35.70 -5.17 1.26
CA GLY A 86 34.74 -4.10 1.55
C GLY A 86 33.81 -4.40 2.74
N LEU A 87 34.25 -5.24 3.67
CA LEU A 87 33.53 -5.62 4.89
C LEU A 87 34.16 -4.95 6.13
N LYS A 88 33.40 -4.92 7.22
CA LYS A 88 33.94 -4.59 8.55
C LYS A 88 34.31 -5.88 9.29
N PRO A 89 35.39 -5.94 10.07
CA PRO A 89 35.60 -7.02 11.01
C PRO A 89 34.42 -7.11 11.99
N ALA A 90 33.95 -8.32 12.29
CA ALA A 90 33.00 -8.52 13.39
C ALA A 90 33.71 -8.16 14.72
N PRO A 91 33.20 -7.20 15.52
CA PRO A 91 33.92 -6.72 16.71
C PRO A 91 34.25 -7.82 17.73
N ALA A 92 33.39 -8.83 17.80
CA ALA A 92 33.62 -10.09 18.49
C ALA A 92 32.90 -11.18 17.70
N SER A 93 33.48 -12.38 17.71
CA SER A 93 32.92 -13.57 17.09
C SER A 93 33.22 -14.80 17.92
N ASN A 94 32.54 -15.90 17.64
CA ASN A 94 32.93 -17.23 18.09
C ASN A 94 33.43 -18.01 16.87
N GLN A 95 33.05 -19.28 16.67
CA GLN A 95 33.38 -19.96 15.43
C GLN A 95 32.58 -19.40 14.22
N VAL A 96 31.60 -18.51 14.45
CA VAL A 96 30.78 -17.91 13.41
C VAL A 96 30.42 -16.44 13.63
N ILE A 97 29.98 -15.78 12.54
CA ILE A 97 29.21 -14.54 12.60
C ILE A 97 27.84 -14.85 13.24
N GLN A 98 27.41 -14.00 14.16
CA GLN A 98 26.19 -14.20 14.93
C GLN A 98 24.94 -14.07 14.06
N ARG A 99 23.98 -14.98 14.28
CA ARG A 99 22.82 -15.19 13.38
C ARG A 99 21.70 -14.18 13.55
N ASP A 100 21.70 -13.40 14.62
CA ASP A 100 20.78 -12.26 14.81
C ASP A 100 20.87 -11.25 13.64
N ARG A 101 22.06 -11.08 13.07
CA ARG A 101 22.31 -10.25 11.89
C ARG A 101 21.51 -10.74 10.68
N TYR A 102 21.51 -12.04 10.43
CA TYR A 102 20.81 -12.65 9.30
C TYR A 102 19.30 -12.78 9.54
N ALA A 103 18.88 -12.98 10.79
CA ALA A 103 17.47 -12.89 11.19
C ALA A 103 16.89 -11.48 10.91
N ARG A 104 17.67 -10.41 11.20
CA ARG A 104 17.30 -9.04 10.84
C ARG A 104 17.13 -8.86 9.32
N LEU A 105 18.02 -9.45 8.51
CA LEU A 105 17.88 -9.44 7.05
C LEU A 105 16.60 -10.12 6.57
N ALA A 106 16.36 -11.36 7.02
CA ALA A 106 15.18 -12.12 6.60
C ALA A 106 13.88 -11.41 6.98
N THR A 107 13.81 -10.85 8.19
CA THR A 107 12.63 -10.10 8.66
C THR A 107 12.46 -8.76 7.94
N ALA A 108 13.54 -8.05 7.59
CA ALA A 108 13.47 -6.85 6.78
C ALA A 108 12.91 -7.13 5.37
N LEU A 109 13.36 -8.22 4.72
CA LEU A 109 12.81 -8.66 3.42
C LEU A 109 11.35 -9.10 3.54
N ALA A 110 10.98 -9.82 4.60
CA ALA A 110 9.62 -10.25 4.87
C ALA A 110 8.64 -9.08 5.04
N LEU A 111 9.05 -8.01 5.73
CA LEU A 111 8.25 -6.80 5.91
C LEU A 111 8.08 -6.04 4.59
N LEU A 112 9.15 -5.86 3.82
CA LEU A 112 9.08 -5.29 2.48
C LEU A 112 8.11 -6.09 1.59
N ALA A 113 8.23 -7.42 1.58
CA ALA A 113 7.36 -8.29 0.78
C ALA A 113 5.89 -8.16 1.17
N SER A 114 5.60 -7.98 2.45
CA SER A 114 4.24 -7.75 2.96
C SER A 114 3.63 -6.46 2.42
N SER A 115 4.41 -5.38 2.36
CA SER A 115 3.96 -4.11 1.76
C SER A 115 3.74 -4.22 0.26
N ILE A 116 4.62 -4.95 -0.45
CA ILE A 116 4.44 -5.22 -1.88
C ILE A 116 3.19 -6.06 -2.14
N GLU A 117 2.88 -7.05 -1.30
CA GLU A 117 1.61 -7.79 -1.36
C GLU A 117 0.41 -6.87 -1.12
N LYS A 118 0.48 -5.93 -0.16
CA LYS A 118 -0.59 -4.95 0.07
C LYS A 118 -0.88 -4.15 -1.21
N PHE A 119 0.15 -3.69 -1.93
CA PHE A 119 -0.03 -2.97 -3.19
C PHE A 119 -0.64 -3.87 -4.27
N ALA A 120 -0.17 -5.12 -4.37
CA ALA A 120 -0.69 -6.11 -5.31
C ALA A 120 -2.18 -6.41 -5.05
N VAL A 121 -2.58 -6.60 -3.79
CA VAL A 121 -3.97 -6.83 -3.40
C VAL A 121 -4.85 -5.63 -3.76
N GLN A 122 -4.38 -4.40 -3.57
CA GLN A 122 -5.14 -3.20 -3.97
C GLN A 122 -5.36 -3.15 -5.48
N ILE A 123 -4.35 -3.44 -6.30
CA ILE A 123 -4.49 -3.50 -7.76
C ILE A 123 -5.52 -4.56 -8.17
N ARG A 124 -5.49 -5.74 -7.53
CA ARG A 124 -6.48 -6.80 -7.76
C ARG A 124 -7.89 -6.33 -7.42
N HIS A 125 -8.07 -5.56 -6.33
CA HIS A 125 -9.36 -4.98 -5.98
C HIS A 125 -9.82 -3.91 -6.97
N TRP A 126 -8.92 -3.07 -7.48
CA TRP A 126 -9.30 -2.06 -8.49
C TRP A 126 -9.62 -2.69 -9.85
N GLN A 127 -9.03 -3.83 -10.19
CA GLN A 127 -9.26 -4.52 -11.47
C GLN A 127 -10.49 -5.43 -11.48
N ARG A 128 -11.16 -5.67 -10.33
CA ARG A 128 -12.39 -6.47 -10.33
C ARG A 128 -13.45 -5.83 -11.22
N THR A 129 -14.28 -6.65 -11.85
CA THR A 129 -15.28 -6.24 -12.85
C THR A 129 -16.22 -5.14 -12.37
N GLU A 130 -16.61 -5.17 -11.09
CA GLU A 130 -17.56 -4.23 -10.50
C GLU A 130 -16.93 -2.88 -10.10
N VAL A 131 -15.60 -2.78 -10.11
CA VAL A 131 -14.85 -1.56 -9.76
C VAL A 131 -14.15 -0.99 -10.99
N TYR A 132 -13.28 -1.79 -11.61
CA TYR A 132 -12.57 -1.49 -12.86
C TYR A 132 -11.92 -0.09 -12.91
N GLU A 133 -11.31 0.33 -11.80
CA GLU A 133 -10.62 1.61 -11.66
C GLU A 133 -9.19 1.56 -12.20
N CYS A 134 -8.58 0.39 -12.16
CA CYS A 134 -7.23 0.13 -12.66
C CYS A 134 -7.17 -1.23 -13.35
N GLU A 135 -6.16 -1.43 -14.20
CA GLU A 135 -5.93 -2.70 -14.87
C GLU A 135 -4.43 -2.90 -15.16
N GLU A 136 -3.91 -4.10 -14.86
CA GLU A 136 -2.59 -4.52 -15.32
C GLU A 136 -2.48 -4.36 -16.84
N TYR A 137 -1.34 -3.83 -17.31
CA TYR A 137 -1.12 -3.64 -18.74
C TYR A 137 -1.28 -4.95 -19.51
N PHE A 138 -2.14 -4.93 -20.53
CA PHE A 138 -2.44 -6.07 -21.37
C PHE A 138 -1.84 -5.84 -22.76
N ALA A 139 -0.77 -6.56 -23.09
CA ALA A 139 -0.06 -6.35 -24.35
C ALA A 139 -0.90 -6.81 -25.56
N LYS A 140 -0.69 -6.16 -26.72
CA LYS A 140 -1.32 -6.57 -27.97
C LYS A 140 -0.94 -8.02 -28.30
N GLY A 141 -1.93 -8.89 -28.44
CA GLY A 141 -1.74 -10.32 -28.72
C GLY A 141 -1.58 -11.21 -27.49
N GLN A 142 -1.57 -10.65 -26.27
CA GLN A 142 -1.62 -11.43 -25.04
C GLN A 142 -2.96 -12.18 -24.96
N LYS A 143 -2.92 -13.46 -24.55
CA LYS A 143 -4.13 -14.24 -24.27
C LYS A 143 -4.44 -14.15 -22.77
N GLY A 144 -5.62 -13.67 -22.40
CA GLY A 144 -6.01 -13.53 -21.00
C GLY A 144 -6.67 -14.78 -20.40
N SER A 145 -7.25 -15.64 -21.24
CA SER A 145 -7.75 -16.98 -20.90
C SER A 145 -7.78 -17.86 -22.16
N SER A 146 -7.62 -19.17 -21.99
CA SER A 146 -7.71 -20.14 -23.10
C SER A 146 -9.13 -20.28 -23.66
N ALA A 147 -10.16 -20.06 -22.81
CA ALA A 147 -11.56 -20.29 -23.17
C ALA A 147 -12.42 -19.02 -23.23
N MET A 148 -11.96 -17.91 -22.65
CA MET A 148 -12.74 -16.66 -22.55
C MET A 148 -11.95 -15.47 -23.12
N PRO A 149 -12.15 -15.11 -24.40
CA PRO A 149 -11.35 -14.08 -25.08
C PRO A 149 -11.42 -12.68 -24.45
N HIS A 150 -12.49 -12.37 -23.70
CA HIS A 150 -12.68 -11.09 -23.02
C HIS A 150 -11.98 -11.00 -21.65
N LYS A 151 -11.48 -12.12 -21.11
CA LYS A 151 -11.03 -12.18 -19.72
C LYS A 151 -9.68 -11.47 -19.54
N ARG A 152 -9.63 -10.46 -18.66
CA ARG A 152 -8.42 -9.72 -18.32
C ARG A 152 -8.13 -9.84 -16.82
N ASN A 153 -7.11 -10.63 -16.47
CA ASN A 153 -6.84 -11.06 -15.10
C ASN A 153 -5.61 -10.33 -14.52
N PRO A 154 -5.62 -9.99 -13.22
CA PRO A 154 -4.47 -9.41 -12.52
C PRO A 154 -3.43 -10.48 -12.12
N ILE A 155 -2.93 -11.26 -13.09
CA ILE A 155 -2.08 -12.43 -12.82
C ILE A 155 -0.71 -12.06 -12.27
N LEU A 156 -0.19 -10.87 -12.59
CA LEU A 156 1.14 -10.45 -12.13
C LEU A 156 1.08 -10.14 -10.63
N THR A 157 0.05 -9.44 -10.19
CA THR A 157 -0.17 -9.10 -8.78
C THR A 157 -0.65 -10.30 -7.95
N GLU A 158 -1.39 -11.24 -8.55
CA GLU A 158 -1.66 -12.55 -7.93
C GLU A 158 -0.37 -13.36 -7.72
N ASN A 159 0.53 -13.39 -8.72
CA ASN A 159 1.82 -14.03 -8.57
C ASN A 159 2.67 -13.38 -7.47
N ILE A 160 2.76 -12.04 -7.45
CA ILE A 160 3.46 -11.29 -6.40
C ILE A 160 2.92 -11.62 -5.00
N THR A 161 1.60 -11.76 -4.86
CA THR A 161 0.95 -12.17 -3.61
C THR A 161 1.50 -13.54 -3.13
N GLY A 162 1.67 -14.50 -4.05
CA GLY A 162 2.26 -15.80 -3.76
C GLY A 162 3.73 -15.72 -3.34
N LEU A 163 4.54 -14.93 -4.05
CA LEU A 163 5.97 -14.75 -3.74
C LEU A 163 6.19 -14.12 -2.36
N ALA A 164 5.35 -13.14 -2.00
CA ALA A 164 5.44 -12.50 -0.69
C ALA A 164 5.22 -13.49 0.47
N ARG A 165 4.36 -14.50 0.29
CA ARG A 165 4.16 -15.58 1.26
C ARG A 165 5.43 -16.41 1.46
N MET A 166 6.13 -16.73 0.37
CA MET A 166 7.41 -17.47 0.44
C MET A 166 8.49 -16.66 1.15
N ILE A 167 8.67 -15.39 0.80
CA ILE A 167 9.66 -14.52 1.45
C ILE A 167 9.39 -14.41 2.97
N ARG A 168 8.13 -14.28 3.38
CA ARG A 168 7.78 -14.30 4.81
C ARG A 168 8.08 -15.64 5.50
N ALA A 169 7.86 -16.76 4.82
CA ALA A 169 8.12 -18.08 5.39
C ALA A 169 9.60 -18.27 5.75
N TYR A 170 10.51 -17.59 5.06
CA TYR A 170 11.95 -17.60 5.35
C TYR A 170 12.35 -16.86 6.63
N ALA A 171 11.50 -15.97 7.17
CA ALA A 171 11.81 -15.24 8.39
C ALA A 171 11.90 -16.16 9.62
N ILE A 172 11.03 -17.18 9.70
CA ILE A 172 10.98 -18.11 10.83
C ILE A 172 12.29 -18.92 10.97
N PRO A 173 12.76 -19.68 9.97
CA PRO A 173 14.00 -20.43 10.10
C PRO A 173 15.22 -19.51 10.32
N ALA A 174 15.21 -18.29 9.76
CA ALA A 174 16.28 -17.33 10.02
C ALA A 174 16.32 -16.85 11.49
N MET A 175 15.16 -16.69 12.14
CA MET A 175 15.08 -16.39 13.57
C MET A 175 15.45 -17.59 14.44
N GLU A 176 15.02 -18.80 14.06
CA GLU A 176 15.38 -20.03 14.79
C GLU A 176 16.89 -20.33 14.73
N ASN A 177 17.57 -19.92 13.65
CA ASN A 177 19.02 -20.03 13.50
C ASN A 177 19.84 -19.22 14.54
N VAL A 178 19.21 -18.33 15.32
CA VAL A 178 19.93 -17.44 16.26
C VAL A 178 20.47 -18.20 17.47
N ALA A 179 19.72 -19.17 17.99
CA ALA A 179 20.02 -19.86 19.23
C ALA A 179 21.02 -21.03 19.06
N LEU A 180 22.18 -20.73 18.45
CA LEU A 180 23.26 -21.72 18.28
C LEU A 180 23.91 -22.08 19.63
N TRP A 181 24.41 -23.30 19.74
CA TRP A 181 25.01 -23.81 20.96
C TRP A 181 26.47 -23.36 21.11
N HIS A 182 26.80 -22.74 22.25
CA HIS A 182 28.15 -22.33 22.61
C HIS A 182 28.85 -21.52 21.49
N GLU A 183 30.04 -21.94 21.06
CA GLU A 183 30.82 -21.26 20.02
C GLU A 183 30.36 -21.57 18.59
N ARG A 184 29.58 -22.64 18.39
CA ARG A 184 28.66 -22.87 17.26
C ARG A 184 28.04 -24.28 17.35
N ASP A 185 26.90 -24.42 16.70
CA ASP A 185 26.57 -25.63 15.95
C ASP A 185 26.31 -25.25 14.48
N ILE A 186 26.13 -26.25 13.61
CA ILE A 186 26.04 -26.05 12.16
C ILE A 186 24.61 -26.11 11.61
N SER A 187 23.59 -26.17 12.47
CA SER A 187 22.18 -26.28 12.04
C SER A 187 21.75 -25.14 11.11
N HIS A 188 22.23 -23.92 11.34
CA HIS A 188 21.96 -22.75 10.50
C HIS A 188 22.36 -22.93 9.02
N SER A 189 23.41 -23.73 8.74
CA SER A 189 23.97 -23.85 7.39
C SER A 189 23.02 -24.56 6.43
N SER A 190 22.26 -25.56 6.91
CA SER A 190 21.31 -26.28 6.05
C SER A 190 20.13 -25.39 5.67
N THR A 191 19.62 -24.58 6.60
CA THR A 191 18.49 -23.67 6.35
C THR A 191 18.92 -22.46 5.50
N GLU A 192 20.10 -21.89 5.76
CA GLU A 192 20.68 -20.77 4.99
C GLU A 192 20.88 -21.12 3.51
N ARG A 193 21.12 -22.38 3.17
CA ARG A 193 21.20 -22.85 1.76
C ARG A 193 19.90 -22.73 0.98
N PHE A 194 18.76 -22.68 1.67
CA PHE A 194 17.46 -22.44 1.05
C PHE A 194 17.11 -20.97 1.16
N TRP A 195 16.93 -20.49 2.39
CA TRP A 195 16.27 -19.20 2.61
C TRP A 195 17.12 -18.02 2.11
N LEU A 196 18.45 -18.09 2.23
CA LEU A 196 19.31 -16.96 1.87
C LEU A 196 19.27 -16.71 0.35
N PRO A 197 19.65 -17.65 -0.54
CA PRO A 197 19.56 -17.40 -1.98
C PRO A 197 18.12 -17.19 -2.45
N ASP A 198 17.17 -17.99 -1.98
CA ASP A 198 15.78 -17.92 -2.45
C ASP A 198 15.15 -16.57 -2.07
N SER A 199 15.45 -16.02 -0.89
CA SER A 199 14.91 -14.73 -0.47
C SER A 199 15.40 -13.58 -1.35
N PHE A 200 16.69 -13.54 -1.71
CA PHE A 200 17.22 -12.51 -2.60
C PHE A 200 16.68 -12.63 -4.03
N ILE A 201 16.74 -13.83 -4.61
CA ILE A 201 16.27 -14.08 -5.98
C ILE A 201 14.78 -13.76 -6.10
N THR A 202 13.97 -14.22 -5.14
CA THR A 202 12.53 -13.99 -5.13
C THR A 202 12.20 -12.51 -4.91
N SER A 203 12.89 -11.85 -3.98
CA SER A 203 12.66 -10.42 -3.71
C SER A 203 13.01 -9.54 -4.90
N ASP A 204 14.14 -9.82 -5.57
CA ASP A 204 14.57 -9.09 -6.76
C ASP A 204 13.53 -9.20 -7.88
N PHE A 205 13.15 -10.43 -8.23
CA PHE A 205 12.13 -10.70 -9.23
C PHE A 205 10.79 -10.03 -8.89
N MET A 206 10.34 -10.14 -7.64
CA MET A 206 9.10 -9.54 -7.15
C MET A 206 9.12 -8.02 -7.29
N LEU A 207 10.23 -7.36 -6.92
CA LEU A 207 10.39 -5.91 -7.03
C LEU A 207 10.42 -5.45 -8.49
N HIS A 208 11.14 -6.15 -9.37
CA HIS A 208 11.16 -5.85 -10.80
C HIS A 208 9.78 -6.00 -11.44
N ARG A 209 9.06 -7.07 -11.09
CA ARG A 209 7.69 -7.29 -11.56
C ARG A 209 6.74 -6.21 -11.06
N MET A 210 6.78 -5.89 -9.76
CA MET A 210 5.93 -4.85 -9.19
C MET A 210 6.25 -3.47 -9.80
N ASN A 211 7.53 -3.16 -10.02
CA ASN A 211 7.93 -1.94 -10.72
C ASN A 211 7.27 -1.84 -12.09
N ASN A 212 7.33 -2.92 -12.88
CA ASN A 212 6.74 -2.96 -14.22
C ASN A 212 5.21 -2.86 -14.17
N VAL A 213 4.57 -3.50 -13.19
CA VAL A 213 3.12 -3.36 -12.96
C VAL A 213 2.76 -1.91 -12.69
N ILE A 214 3.41 -1.25 -11.74
CA ILE A 214 3.09 0.14 -11.36
C ILE A 214 3.39 1.10 -12.51
N ALA A 215 4.54 0.95 -13.17
CA ALA A 215 4.95 1.84 -14.25
C ALA A 215 4.00 1.82 -15.45
N ASN A 216 3.36 0.67 -15.72
CA ASN A 216 2.46 0.47 -16.86
C ASN A 216 0.99 0.31 -16.47
N LEU A 217 0.63 0.48 -15.19
CA LEU A 217 -0.74 0.26 -14.71
C LEU A 217 -1.69 1.18 -15.46
N THR A 218 -2.66 0.62 -16.18
CA THR A 218 -3.72 1.40 -16.81
C THR A 218 -4.65 1.91 -15.71
N VAL A 219 -4.91 3.21 -15.70
CA VAL A 219 -5.79 3.86 -14.72
C VAL A 219 -6.97 4.44 -15.49
N TYR A 220 -8.18 4.29 -14.94
CA TYR A 220 -9.43 4.74 -15.55
C TYR A 220 -10.10 5.84 -14.70
N PRO A 221 -9.68 7.12 -14.84
CA PRO A 221 -10.26 8.22 -14.08
C PRO A 221 -11.79 8.34 -14.21
N GLU A 222 -12.33 8.04 -15.40
CA GLU A 222 -13.76 8.06 -15.65
C GLU A 222 -14.51 7.01 -14.81
N ASN A 223 -13.95 5.80 -14.68
CA ASN A 223 -14.52 4.75 -13.82
C ASN A 223 -14.39 5.11 -12.33
N MET A 224 -13.27 5.71 -11.92
CA MET A 224 -13.11 6.21 -10.55
C MET A 224 -14.17 7.26 -10.20
N MET A 225 -14.43 8.20 -11.11
CA MET A 225 -15.47 9.22 -10.95
C MET A 225 -16.87 8.61 -10.95
N LYS A 226 -17.15 7.66 -11.85
CA LYS A 226 -18.41 6.91 -11.86
C LYS A 226 -18.62 6.19 -10.53
N ASN A 227 -17.60 5.52 -10.02
CA ASN A 227 -17.67 4.78 -8.76
C ASN A 227 -17.91 5.68 -7.56
N LEU A 228 -17.28 6.85 -7.54
CA LEU A 228 -17.52 7.89 -6.54
C LEU A 228 -18.99 8.30 -6.45
N ASN A 229 -19.69 8.30 -7.59
CA ASN A 229 -21.09 8.67 -7.71
C ASN A 229 -22.08 7.49 -7.59
N LEU A 230 -21.61 6.24 -7.41
CA LEU A 230 -22.48 5.05 -7.32
C LEU A 230 -23.46 5.08 -6.15
N THR A 231 -23.18 5.85 -5.10
CA THR A 231 -24.06 5.96 -3.92
C THR A 231 -24.90 7.23 -3.96
N GLY A 232 -25.01 7.88 -5.12
CA GLY A 232 -25.87 9.05 -5.30
C GLY A 232 -25.51 10.24 -4.42
N GLY A 233 -24.24 10.37 -3.99
CA GLY A 233 -23.75 11.46 -3.17
C GLY A 233 -23.70 11.19 -1.65
N LEU A 234 -24.01 9.97 -1.19
CA LEU A 234 -23.92 9.63 0.24
C LEU A 234 -22.51 9.82 0.83
N VAL A 235 -21.47 9.81 -0.01
CA VAL A 235 -20.08 10.11 0.37
C VAL A 235 -19.89 11.51 0.99
N PHE A 236 -20.85 12.42 0.81
CA PHE A 236 -20.85 13.77 1.37
C PHE A 236 -21.64 13.92 2.68
N SER A 237 -22.29 12.85 3.15
CA SER A 237 -23.16 12.88 4.34
C SER A 237 -22.47 13.42 5.59
N GLN A 238 -21.21 13.06 5.82
CA GLN A 238 -20.44 13.57 6.95
C GLN A 238 -20.23 15.09 6.86
N ARG A 239 -20.02 15.64 5.66
CA ARG A 239 -19.83 17.10 5.50
C ARG A 239 -21.10 17.86 5.84
N VAL A 240 -22.26 17.39 5.36
CA VAL A 240 -23.56 17.97 5.71
C VAL A 240 -23.82 17.89 7.22
N LEU A 241 -23.51 16.75 7.83
CA LEU A 241 -23.66 16.54 9.28
C LEU A 241 -22.86 17.55 10.09
N LEU A 242 -21.64 17.88 9.66
CA LEU A 242 -20.74 18.77 10.39
C LEU A 242 -21.12 20.26 10.27
N GLU A 243 -21.89 20.66 9.26
CA GLU A 243 -22.38 22.04 9.12
C GLU A 243 -23.51 22.38 10.11
N LEU A 244 -24.32 21.39 10.48
CA LEU A 244 -25.52 21.61 11.32
C LEU A 244 -25.20 22.11 12.74
N PRO A 245 -24.21 21.55 13.47
CA PRO A 245 -23.79 22.10 14.75
C PRO A 245 -23.30 23.55 14.69
N LEU A 246 -22.71 23.98 13.57
CA LEU A 246 -22.28 25.38 13.37
C LEU A 246 -23.47 26.35 13.28
N LYS A 247 -24.69 25.83 13.07
CA LYS A 247 -25.95 26.57 13.03
C LYS A 247 -26.80 26.38 14.29
N GLY A 248 -26.26 25.74 15.33
CA GLY A 248 -26.93 25.55 16.62
C GLY A 248 -27.81 24.30 16.71
N VAL A 249 -27.78 23.41 15.71
CA VAL A 249 -28.50 22.13 15.76
C VAL A 249 -27.72 21.14 16.64
N SER A 250 -28.41 20.40 17.51
CA SER A 250 -27.76 19.39 18.34
C SER A 250 -27.14 18.28 17.49
N ARG A 251 -26.09 17.62 17.99
CA ARG A 251 -25.44 16.52 17.25
C ARG A 251 -26.39 15.36 16.97
N GLU A 252 -27.29 15.08 17.92
CA GLU A 252 -28.29 14.02 17.81
C GLU A 252 -29.33 14.35 16.73
N ASP A 253 -29.84 15.57 16.72
CA ASP A 253 -30.77 16.04 15.69
C ASP A 253 -30.09 16.08 14.31
N ALA A 254 -28.86 16.58 14.23
CA ALA A 254 -28.09 16.59 13.00
C ALA A 254 -27.90 15.19 12.42
N TYR A 255 -27.57 14.22 13.27
CA TYR A 255 -27.45 12.82 12.85
C TYR A 255 -28.79 12.27 12.36
N ARG A 256 -29.90 12.50 13.08
CA ARG A 256 -31.25 12.08 12.67
C ARG A 256 -31.62 12.63 11.29
N ILE A 257 -31.43 13.94 11.06
CA ILE A 257 -31.75 14.62 9.80
C ILE A 257 -30.93 14.05 8.64
N VAL A 258 -29.62 13.90 8.82
CA VAL A 258 -28.73 13.36 7.78
C VAL A 258 -29.04 11.90 7.50
N GLN A 259 -29.24 11.10 8.54
CA GLN A 259 -29.51 9.67 8.45
C GLN A 259 -30.83 9.40 7.71
N ARG A 260 -31.93 10.08 8.04
CA ARG A 260 -33.21 9.82 7.37
C ARG A 260 -33.13 10.08 5.86
N ASN A 261 -32.41 11.12 5.43
CA ASN A 261 -32.24 11.42 4.01
C ASN A 261 -31.29 10.45 3.34
N ALA A 262 -30.26 9.99 4.05
CA ALA A 262 -29.38 8.94 3.55
C ALA A 262 -30.11 7.60 3.36
N MET A 263 -31.04 7.25 4.27
CA MET A 263 -31.84 6.03 4.18
C MET A 263 -32.80 6.04 2.99
N LYS A 264 -33.44 7.18 2.69
CA LYS A 264 -34.27 7.33 1.48
C LYS A 264 -33.48 7.01 0.21
N VAL A 265 -32.24 7.51 0.10
CA VAL A 265 -31.36 7.22 -1.05
C VAL A 265 -31.07 5.73 -1.17
N TRP A 266 -30.78 5.06 -0.05
CA TRP A 266 -30.53 3.61 -0.06
C TRP A 266 -31.74 2.79 -0.49
N GLU A 267 -32.92 3.11 0.02
CA GLU A 267 -34.18 2.46 -0.38
C GLU A 267 -34.43 2.62 -1.88
N GLU A 268 -34.18 3.81 -2.43
CA GLU A 268 -34.34 4.09 -3.85
C GLU A 268 -33.32 3.37 -4.73
N ILE A 269 -32.05 3.30 -4.30
CA ILE A 269 -31.03 2.50 -4.98
C ILE A 269 -31.42 1.02 -4.99
N GLN A 270 -31.96 0.49 -3.88
CA GLN A 270 -32.42 -0.90 -3.80
C GLN A 270 -33.62 -1.19 -4.72
N GLN A 271 -34.42 -0.17 -5.02
CA GLN A 271 -35.50 -0.24 -6.02
C GLN A 271 -35.01 -0.08 -7.46
N GLY A 272 -33.70 0.09 -7.68
CA GLY A 272 -33.11 0.29 -9.00
C GLY A 272 -33.29 1.70 -9.56
N LYS A 273 -33.62 2.70 -8.73
CA LYS A 273 -33.69 4.08 -9.19
C LYS A 273 -32.30 4.62 -9.53
N PRO A 274 -32.17 5.52 -10.53
CA PRO A 274 -30.91 6.19 -10.84
C PRO A 274 -30.36 6.99 -9.65
N THR A 275 -29.04 7.04 -9.52
CA THR A 275 -28.34 7.77 -8.43
C THR A 275 -28.19 9.28 -8.71
N THR A 276 -28.62 9.73 -9.88
CA THR A 276 -28.66 11.12 -10.31
C THR A 276 -29.99 11.44 -10.99
N ASN A 277 -30.43 12.70 -10.91
CA ASN A 277 -31.62 13.15 -11.66
C ASN A 277 -31.31 13.42 -13.14
N GLU A 278 -32.32 13.85 -13.92
CA GLU A 278 -32.20 14.17 -15.35
C GLU A 278 -31.19 15.29 -15.66
N LYS A 279 -30.89 16.14 -14.67
CA LYS A 279 -29.89 17.21 -14.76
C LYS A 279 -28.49 16.77 -14.32
N GLY A 280 -28.32 15.49 -13.95
CA GLY A 280 -27.07 14.95 -13.45
C GLY A 280 -26.78 15.27 -11.97
N GLU A 281 -27.73 15.84 -11.23
CA GLU A 281 -27.54 16.16 -9.81
C GLU A 281 -27.71 14.92 -8.94
N SER A 282 -26.92 14.85 -7.86
CA SER A 282 -26.94 13.78 -6.87
C SER A 282 -28.35 13.54 -6.29
N LEU A 283 -28.75 12.28 -6.22
CA LEU A 283 -30.02 11.88 -5.59
C LEU A 283 -30.08 12.31 -4.12
N TYR A 284 -28.98 12.16 -3.39
CA TYR A 284 -28.87 12.60 -2.00
C TYR A 284 -29.03 14.12 -1.87
N LEU A 285 -28.39 14.90 -2.76
CA LEU A 285 -28.56 16.35 -2.78
C LEU A 285 -30.04 16.74 -2.93
N ASN A 286 -30.79 16.08 -3.82
CA ASN A 286 -32.21 16.36 -4.01
C ASN A 286 -33.04 16.10 -2.75
N HIS A 287 -32.78 14.98 -2.05
CA HIS A 287 -33.46 14.69 -0.77
C HIS A 287 -33.16 15.74 0.30
N LEU A 288 -31.91 16.23 0.36
CA LEU A 288 -31.53 17.30 1.29
C LEU A 288 -32.21 18.63 0.94
N LEU A 289 -32.26 19.01 -0.33
CA LEU A 289 -32.89 20.27 -0.77
C LEU A 289 -34.40 20.29 -0.53
N ALA A 290 -35.05 19.12 -0.52
CA ALA A 290 -36.47 18.94 -0.25
C ALA A 290 -36.81 18.76 1.24
N ASP A 291 -35.84 18.73 2.14
CA ASP A 291 -36.08 18.54 3.59
C ASP A 291 -36.24 19.89 4.30
N ASP A 292 -37.48 20.23 4.65
CA ASP A 292 -37.81 21.53 5.27
C ASP A 292 -37.10 21.78 6.61
N GLU A 293 -36.88 20.76 7.44
CA GLU A 293 -36.17 20.88 8.73
C GLU A 293 -34.67 21.18 8.49
N LEU A 294 -34.08 20.57 7.46
CA LEU A 294 -32.71 20.90 7.05
C LEU A 294 -32.64 22.32 6.47
N ARG A 295 -33.58 22.69 5.60
CA ARG A 295 -33.65 24.00 4.92
C ARG A 295 -33.90 25.16 5.89
N ALA A 296 -34.55 24.90 7.02
CA ALA A 296 -34.68 25.87 8.11
C ALA A 296 -33.32 26.24 8.74
N SER A 297 -32.33 25.34 8.66
CA SER A 297 -30.99 25.52 9.27
C SER A 297 -29.90 25.89 8.25
N LEU A 298 -30.00 25.39 7.01
CA LEU A 298 -28.99 25.58 5.95
C LEU A 298 -29.62 26.12 4.65
N SER A 299 -28.96 27.15 4.08
CA SER A 299 -29.33 27.68 2.76
C SER A 299 -29.02 26.68 1.64
N GLU A 300 -29.55 26.92 0.44
CA GLU A 300 -29.42 25.94 -0.65
C GLU A 300 -27.98 25.92 -1.14
N GLU A 301 -27.39 27.11 -1.21
CA GLU A 301 -26.00 27.35 -1.52
C GLU A 301 -25.08 26.62 -0.52
N ALA A 302 -25.38 26.69 0.78
CA ALA A 302 -24.62 25.99 1.81
C ALA A 302 -24.70 24.46 1.67
N ILE A 303 -25.89 23.92 1.36
CA ILE A 303 -26.05 22.48 1.11
C ILE A 303 -25.28 22.07 -0.14
N ARG A 304 -25.39 22.81 -1.25
CA ARG A 304 -24.67 22.52 -2.50
C ARG A 304 -23.15 22.56 -2.32
N GLU A 305 -22.64 23.51 -1.53
CA GLU A 305 -21.20 23.61 -1.24
C GLU A 305 -20.67 22.37 -0.49
N CYS A 306 -21.50 21.65 0.27
CA CYS A 306 -21.10 20.39 0.91
C CYS A 306 -20.71 19.30 -0.12
N PHE A 307 -21.19 19.39 -1.36
CA PHE A 307 -20.92 18.45 -2.44
C PHE A 307 -19.70 18.85 -3.29
N ASN A 308 -18.99 19.92 -2.91
CA ASN A 308 -17.78 20.37 -3.61
C ASN A 308 -16.58 19.46 -3.32
N TYR A 309 -16.00 18.85 -4.36
CA TYR A 309 -14.83 17.98 -4.24
C TYR A 309 -13.56 18.71 -3.77
N ASP A 310 -13.43 20.01 -4.03
CA ASP A 310 -12.22 20.79 -3.70
C ASP A 310 -11.94 20.80 -2.19
N TYR A 311 -12.99 20.64 -1.38
CA TYR A 311 -12.84 20.50 0.07
C TYR A 311 -12.00 19.29 0.48
N TYR A 312 -12.10 18.18 -0.26
CA TYR A 312 -11.36 16.94 -0.02
C TYR A 312 -9.95 16.99 -0.60
N THR A 313 -9.69 17.86 -1.58
CA THR A 313 -8.39 17.98 -2.26
C THR A 313 -7.54 19.14 -1.76
N LYS A 314 -8.10 20.09 -0.98
CA LYS A 314 -7.42 21.31 -0.48
C LYS A 314 -6.06 21.12 0.20
N ASN A 315 -5.79 19.91 0.72
CA ASN A 315 -4.53 19.59 1.43
C ASN A 315 -3.60 18.67 0.62
N VAL A 316 -3.96 18.25 -0.59
CA VAL A 316 -3.17 17.33 -1.42
C VAL A 316 -1.76 17.87 -1.64
N ASP A 317 -1.63 19.15 -1.98
CA ASP A 317 -0.32 19.80 -2.20
C ASP A 317 0.59 19.75 -0.97
N LYS A 318 0.03 20.06 0.20
CA LYS A 318 0.77 20.05 1.47
C LYS A 318 1.21 18.65 1.85
N ILE A 319 0.41 17.62 1.55
CA ILE A 319 0.77 16.22 1.79
C ILE A 319 1.87 15.79 0.82
N PHE A 320 1.76 16.10 -0.47
CA PHE A 320 2.78 15.79 -1.46
C PHE A 320 4.14 16.41 -1.11
N ALA A 321 4.15 17.67 -0.65
CA ALA A 321 5.37 18.35 -0.21
C ALA A 321 6.03 17.69 1.02
N ARG A 322 5.25 16.99 1.88
CA ARG A 322 5.81 16.22 3.01
C ARG A 322 6.44 14.91 2.56
N VAL A 323 5.85 14.25 1.56
CA VAL A 323 6.23 12.90 1.10
C VAL A 323 7.38 12.93 0.11
N PHE A 324 7.35 13.84 -0.87
CA PHE A 324 8.26 13.85 -2.02
C PHE A 324 9.36 14.92 -1.92
N LYS A 325 10.02 14.98 -0.76
CA LYS A 325 11.10 15.95 -0.50
C LYS A 325 12.28 15.83 -1.48
#